data_AF-A0A960SGQ3-F1
#
_entry.id   AF-A0A960SGQ3-F1
#
_cell.length_a   1.000
_cell.length_b   1.000
_cell.length_c   1.000
_cell.angle_alpha   90.00
_cell.angle_beta   90.00
_cell.angle_gamma   90.00
#
_symmetry.space_group_name_H-M   'P 1'
#
loop_
_entity.id
_entity.type
_entity.pdbx_description
1 polymer ?
#
loop_
_entity_poly.entity_id
_entity_poly.type
_entity_poly.pdbx_seq_one_letter_code
_entity_poly.pdbx_strand_id
1 'polypeptide(L)'
;MATGGAIAGRYLKAKSEKPLLSGIQISPPNLLDEGIERCLDFIQEHAAIDSLFCYSQTYHMGMRPVNVLAKDHPKPPIPDEGRKLPYLWMNLPRGPFQGLSVQHENPDPDAEYSKRDLFQELIDPCKARGIKIYARILEAGMRRSARIPGYKSVAAVDLDGDESHGPCWNHPDYREWVRITVEQMMKLYPLDGLQYGAERVGAMSEVLFRGIKPSCFCEHCQRRNQAKGIEPARARQGYQELLALIRSLEANSPKPVDGVFANALRIIMRYPETLAWYNEWLMADEEIQTMVYDTAKAIKPEADVGQHVDHQRSSWDIFYRAAVSYEEMAQHNDFVKPILYHDILGPRLQEW
;
A
#
# COMPACT_ATOMS: atom_id res chain seq x y z
N MET A 1 -19.18 -2.77 50.62
CA MET A 1 -18.01 -1.89 50.51
C MET A 1 -17.13 -2.45 49.40
N ALA A 2 -17.16 -1.80 48.24
CA ALA A 2 -16.34 -2.17 47.09
C ALA A 2 -14.95 -1.56 47.27
N THR A 3 -13.92 -2.38 47.38
CA THR A 3 -12.53 -1.94 47.31
C THR A 3 -12.10 -1.99 45.84
N GLY A 4 -12.11 -0.81 45.21
CA GLY A 4 -11.61 -0.61 43.85
C GLY A 4 -10.10 -0.87 43.80
N GLY A 5 -9.71 -1.96 43.15
CA GLY A 5 -8.32 -2.19 42.73
C GLY A 5 -8.02 -1.30 41.52
N ALA A 6 -7.28 -0.22 41.73
CA ALA A 6 -6.73 0.58 40.64
C ALA A 6 -5.68 -0.27 39.91
N ILE A 7 -5.98 -0.69 38.69
CA ILE A 7 -4.99 -1.22 37.74
C ILE A 7 -4.17 -0.02 37.26
N ALA A 8 -3.20 0.41 38.06
CA ALA A 8 -2.15 1.32 37.62
C ALA A 8 -1.18 0.51 36.75
N GLY A 9 -1.54 0.35 35.47
CA GLY A 9 -0.66 -0.25 34.46
C GLY A 9 0.62 0.58 34.32
N ARG A 10 1.72 0.05 34.87
CA ARG A 10 3.08 0.51 34.56
C ARG A 10 3.40 0.16 33.09
N TYR A 11 2.95 1.00 32.16
CA TYR A 11 3.49 1.05 30.80
C TYR A 11 4.44 2.24 30.66
N LEU A 12 5.48 2.29 31.48
CA LEU A 12 6.67 3.07 31.13
C LEU A 12 7.58 2.15 30.34
N LYS A 13 7.31 2.03 29.03
CA LYS A 13 8.28 1.46 28.09
C LYS A 13 9.56 2.29 28.23
N ALA A 14 10.70 1.63 28.44
CA ALA A 14 12.00 2.28 28.43
C ALA A 14 12.13 3.10 27.13
N LYS A 15 12.59 4.35 27.26
CA LYS A 15 12.83 5.21 26.11
C LYS A 15 13.84 4.49 25.20
N SER A 16 13.46 4.23 23.96
CA SER A 16 14.37 3.62 22.98
C SER A 16 15.65 4.44 22.88
N GLU A 17 16.80 3.81 23.09
CA GLU A 17 18.12 4.42 22.87
C GLU A 17 18.42 4.57 21.36
N LYS A 18 17.66 3.89 20.49
CA LYS A 18 17.80 4.09 19.04
C LYS A 18 17.34 5.50 18.66
N PRO A 19 18.09 6.24 17.82
CA PRO A 19 17.66 7.51 17.28
C PRO A 19 16.30 7.35 16.56
N LEU A 20 15.46 8.38 16.66
CA LEU A 20 14.17 8.40 15.97
C LEU A 20 14.41 8.55 14.47
N LEU A 21 13.77 7.69 13.68
CA LEU A 21 13.82 7.75 12.22
C LEU A 21 13.13 9.03 11.73
N SER A 22 13.85 9.86 10.97
CA SER A 22 13.35 11.08 10.33
C SER A 22 13.36 10.91 8.80
N GLY A 23 12.23 10.46 8.28
CA GLY A 23 12.12 10.00 6.89
C GLY A 23 11.32 10.92 5.98
N ILE A 24 11.76 11.05 4.71
CA ILE A 24 10.97 11.71 3.65
C ILE A 24 10.71 10.76 2.47
N GLN A 25 9.46 10.73 2.00
CA GLN A 25 9.13 10.08 0.73
C GLN A 25 9.43 11.04 -0.41
N ILE A 26 10.19 10.58 -1.40
CA ILE A 26 10.58 11.42 -2.54
C ILE A 26 10.43 10.67 -3.84
N SER A 27 9.98 11.37 -4.88
CA SER A 27 9.92 10.80 -6.22
C SER A 27 11.28 10.92 -6.94
N PRO A 28 11.67 9.92 -7.74
CA PRO A 28 12.88 9.98 -8.56
C PRO A 28 13.02 11.23 -9.43
N PRO A 29 11.98 11.72 -10.15
CA PRO A 29 12.10 12.94 -10.93
C PRO A 29 12.50 14.16 -10.10
N ASN A 30 12.00 14.32 -8.87
CA ASN A 30 12.37 15.46 -8.03
C ASN A 30 13.88 15.52 -7.75
N LEU A 31 14.48 14.37 -7.41
CA LEU A 31 15.92 14.27 -7.17
C LEU A 31 16.74 14.59 -8.42
N LEU A 32 16.27 14.18 -9.59
CA LEU A 32 16.98 14.32 -10.86
C LEU A 32 16.83 15.72 -11.48
N ASP A 33 15.64 16.32 -11.36
CA ASP A 33 15.34 17.67 -11.86
C ASP A 33 16.05 18.74 -11.00
N GLU A 34 15.92 18.63 -9.68
CA GLU A 34 16.46 19.62 -8.75
C GLU A 34 17.95 19.40 -8.46
N GLY A 35 18.40 18.16 -8.55
CA GLY A 35 19.79 17.71 -8.36
C GLY A 35 19.99 17.05 -6.99
N ILE A 36 20.47 15.80 -7.02
CA ILE A 36 20.60 14.90 -5.85
C ILE A 36 21.27 15.60 -4.66
N GLU A 37 22.51 16.08 -4.83
CA GLU A 37 23.29 16.72 -3.76
C GLU A 37 22.52 17.85 -3.08
N ARG A 38 21.94 18.75 -3.89
CA ARG A 38 21.21 19.93 -3.40
C ARG A 38 19.93 19.54 -2.67
N CYS A 39 19.21 18.55 -3.17
CA CYS A 39 18.03 18.03 -2.47
C CYS A 39 18.40 17.46 -1.11
N LEU A 40 19.48 16.66 -1.05
CA LEU A 40 19.95 16.04 0.19
C LEU A 40 20.41 17.09 1.22
N ASP A 41 21.17 18.11 0.78
CA ASP A 41 21.57 19.23 1.64
C ASP A 41 20.33 19.95 2.19
N PHE A 42 19.38 20.30 1.32
CA PHE A 42 18.18 21.03 1.70
C PHE A 42 17.33 20.29 2.75
N ILE A 43 17.01 19.01 2.52
CA ILE A 43 16.17 18.24 3.45
C ILE A 43 16.89 17.96 4.79
N GLN A 44 18.22 17.83 4.76
CA GLN A 44 19.00 17.64 5.97
C GLN A 44 19.10 18.93 6.79
N GLU A 45 19.41 20.06 6.17
CA GLU A 45 19.54 21.36 6.85
C GLU A 45 18.21 21.88 7.39
N HIS A 46 17.11 21.74 6.64
CA HIS A 46 15.82 22.33 7.01
C HIS A 46 14.89 21.42 7.81
N ALA A 47 15.07 20.10 7.71
CA ALA A 47 14.15 19.14 8.33
C ALA A 47 14.85 18.01 9.08
N ALA A 48 16.19 18.03 9.19
CA ALA A 48 16.97 16.98 9.84
C ALA A 48 16.59 15.57 9.33
N ILE A 49 16.36 15.45 8.02
CA ILE A 49 16.06 14.16 7.40
C ILE A 49 17.32 13.28 7.44
N ASP A 50 17.15 12.06 7.93
CA ASP A 50 18.18 11.03 8.01
C ASP A 50 17.89 9.81 7.13
N SER A 51 16.69 9.73 6.54
CA SER A 51 16.23 8.56 5.80
C SER A 51 15.44 8.96 4.55
N LEU A 52 15.87 8.48 3.39
CA LEU A 52 15.22 8.73 2.11
C LEU A 52 14.36 7.53 1.70
N PHE A 53 13.05 7.72 1.56
CA PHE A 53 12.13 6.73 1.01
C PHE A 53 11.90 7.05 -0.48
N CYS A 54 12.81 6.59 -1.33
CA CYS A 54 12.77 6.86 -2.77
C CYS A 54 11.88 5.82 -3.47
N TYR A 55 10.94 6.25 -4.32
CA TYR A 55 10.09 5.31 -5.07
C TYR A 55 10.92 4.44 -6.03
N SER A 56 10.93 3.13 -5.82
CA SER A 56 11.51 2.16 -6.76
C SER A 56 10.66 1.97 -8.00
N GLN A 57 9.33 2.13 -7.84
CA GLN A 57 8.36 2.15 -8.93
C GLN A 57 7.41 3.33 -8.77
N THR A 58 7.14 4.05 -9.86
CA THR A 58 6.24 5.22 -9.91
C THR A 58 4.94 4.94 -10.66
N TYR A 59 4.46 3.69 -10.68
CA TYR A 59 3.21 3.29 -11.34
C TYR A 59 2.00 4.14 -10.91
N HIS A 60 2.03 4.68 -9.69
CA HIS A 60 0.96 5.52 -9.12
C HIS A 60 1.04 6.98 -9.46
N MET A 61 2.22 7.47 -9.81
CA MET A 61 2.42 8.90 -9.90
C MET A 61 1.51 9.47 -11.00
N GLY A 62 0.81 10.53 -10.59
CA GLY A 62 -0.04 11.34 -11.42
C GLY A 62 0.52 12.75 -11.46
N MET A 63 0.12 13.50 -12.47
CA MET A 63 0.56 14.86 -12.69
C MET A 63 0.02 15.75 -11.55
N ARG A 64 0.90 16.48 -10.88
CA ARG A 64 0.50 17.58 -10.00
C ARG A 64 0.81 18.90 -10.70
N PRO A 65 -0.16 19.82 -10.79
CA PRO A 65 0.09 21.09 -11.43
C PRO A 65 1.05 21.91 -10.55
N VAL A 66 2.00 22.62 -11.17
CA VAL A 66 3.07 23.31 -10.44
C VAL A 66 2.54 24.33 -9.43
N ASN A 67 1.37 24.92 -9.68
CA ASN A 67 0.77 25.91 -8.79
C ASN A 67 0.30 25.36 -7.43
N VAL A 68 0.18 24.04 -7.26
CA VAL A 68 -0.17 23.41 -5.98
C VAL A 68 1.04 22.83 -5.24
N LEU A 69 2.23 22.93 -5.82
CA LEU A 69 3.47 22.53 -5.17
C LEU A 69 3.88 23.56 -4.12
N ALA A 70 4.76 23.14 -3.22
CA ALA A 70 5.38 24.06 -2.27
C ALA A 70 6.19 25.12 -3.05
N LYS A 71 6.50 26.26 -2.41
CA LYS A 71 7.19 27.38 -3.07
C LYS A 71 8.68 27.46 -2.74
N ASP A 72 9.13 26.62 -1.81
CA ASP A 72 10.47 26.55 -1.24
C ASP A 72 11.35 25.51 -1.93
N HIS A 73 11.00 25.08 -3.14
CA HIS A 73 11.82 24.15 -3.88
C HIS A 73 13.21 24.75 -4.19
N PRO A 74 14.30 23.97 -4.00
CA PRO A 74 15.66 24.36 -4.36
C PRO A 74 15.82 24.86 -5.80
N LYS A 75 15.06 24.29 -6.74
CA LYS A 75 14.94 24.78 -8.12
C LYS A 75 13.46 24.87 -8.51
N PRO A 76 13.08 25.75 -9.46
CA PRO A 76 11.73 25.74 -10.00
C PRO A 76 11.34 24.33 -10.46
N PRO A 77 10.21 23.77 -9.97
CA PRO A 77 9.80 22.42 -10.33
C PRO A 77 9.44 22.35 -11.82
N ILE A 78 9.81 21.25 -12.46
CA ILE A 78 9.45 20.96 -13.84
C ILE A 78 8.10 20.24 -13.85
N PRO A 79 7.09 20.70 -14.62
CA PRO A 79 5.82 20.00 -14.71
C PRO A 79 6.01 18.57 -15.26
N ASP A 80 5.32 17.60 -14.67
CA ASP A 80 5.27 16.23 -15.21
C ASP A 80 4.47 16.12 -16.52
N GLU A 81 3.68 17.16 -16.85
CA GLU A 81 2.83 17.18 -18.04
C GLU A 81 3.64 17.08 -19.33
N GLY A 82 3.29 16.11 -20.17
CA GLY A 82 3.95 15.87 -21.46
C GLY A 82 5.32 15.20 -21.36
N ARG A 83 5.83 14.95 -20.14
CA ARG A 83 7.09 14.24 -19.93
C ARG A 83 6.92 12.75 -20.11
N LYS A 84 7.94 12.13 -20.69
CA LYS A 84 8.02 10.68 -20.87
C LYS A 84 9.05 10.16 -19.88
N LEU A 85 8.59 9.75 -18.70
CA LEU A 85 9.42 9.25 -17.61
C LEU A 85 9.29 7.72 -17.48
N PRO A 86 10.34 7.02 -17.00
CA PRO A 86 10.23 5.62 -16.64
C PRO A 86 9.33 5.44 -15.40
N TYR A 87 8.68 4.28 -15.29
CA TYR A 87 7.95 3.87 -14.09
C TYR A 87 8.73 2.89 -13.21
N LEU A 88 9.78 2.26 -13.73
CA LEU A 88 10.76 1.48 -12.96
C LEU A 88 12.08 2.27 -12.85
N TRP A 89 12.57 2.48 -11.62
CA TRP A 89 13.76 3.31 -11.34
C TRP A 89 14.96 2.52 -10.83
N MET A 90 14.86 1.20 -10.84
CA MET A 90 15.92 0.27 -10.47
C MET A 90 16.17 -0.70 -11.64
N ASN A 91 17.43 -1.00 -11.91
CA ASN A 91 17.86 -1.88 -12.99
C ASN A 91 17.72 -3.35 -12.58
N LEU A 92 16.48 -3.83 -12.57
CA LEU A 92 16.17 -5.22 -12.24
C LEU A 92 16.41 -6.14 -13.46
N PRO A 93 17.11 -7.28 -13.30
CA PRO A 93 17.32 -8.23 -14.38
C PRO A 93 16.01 -8.90 -14.77
N ARG A 94 15.83 -9.22 -16.06
CA ARG A 94 14.62 -9.91 -16.54
C ARG A 94 14.58 -11.39 -16.22
N GLY A 95 15.75 -12.04 -16.18
CA GLY A 95 15.86 -13.49 -16.02
C GLY A 95 15.06 -14.07 -14.84
N PRO A 96 15.16 -13.50 -13.62
CA PRO A 96 14.41 -13.98 -12.47
C PRO A 96 12.88 -13.98 -12.67
N PHE A 97 12.33 -13.03 -13.44
CA PHE A 97 10.89 -12.93 -13.66
C PHE A 97 10.39 -13.82 -14.81
N GLN A 98 11.28 -14.56 -15.49
CA GLN A 98 10.91 -15.38 -16.63
C GLN A 98 9.86 -16.44 -16.24
N GLY A 99 8.78 -16.51 -17.03
CA GLY A 99 7.69 -17.47 -16.82
C GLY A 99 6.50 -16.92 -16.02
N LEU A 100 6.64 -15.76 -15.37
CA LEU A 100 5.50 -15.08 -14.74
C LEU A 100 4.60 -14.41 -15.78
N SER A 101 3.29 -14.47 -15.54
CA SER A 101 2.27 -13.78 -16.35
C SER A 101 2.30 -12.27 -16.22
N VAL A 102 2.92 -11.73 -15.17
CA VAL A 102 3.13 -10.30 -14.92
C VAL A 102 4.62 -9.97 -14.91
N GLN A 103 4.98 -8.83 -15.49
CA GLN A 103 6.37 -8.36 -15.62
C GLN A 103 6.49 -6.89 -15.24
N HIS A 104 7.70 -6.46 -14.88
CA HIS A 104 8.01 -5.03 -14.94
C HIS A 104 8.04 -4.57 -16.41
N GLU A 105 7.74 -3.30 -16.62
CA GLU A 105 7.93 -2.71 -17.95
C GLU A 105 9.40 -2.69 -18.36
N ASN A 106 9.61 -2.59 -19.67
CA ASN A 106 10.91 -2.26 -20.20
C ASN A 106 11.00 -0.73 -20.25
N PRO A 107 11.98 -0.11 -19.57
CA PRO A 107 12.17 1.32 -19.68
C PRO A 107 12.31 1.69 -21.16
N ASP A 108 11.51 2.65 -21.59
CA ASP A 108 11.61 3.19 -22.93
C ASP A 108 12.96 3.92 -23.05
N PRO A 109 13.84 3.55 -23.99
CA PRO A 109 15.19 4.11 -24.08
C PRO A 109 15.22 5.60 -24.45
N ASP A 110 14.09 6.12 -24.93
CA ASP A 110 13.89 7.54 -25.25
C ASP A 110 13.19 8.29 -24.11
N ALA A 111 12.75 7.60 -23.05
CA ALA A 111 12.26 8.27 -21.85
C ALA A 111 13.39 9.06 -21.16
N GLU A 112 13.01 10.19 -20.58
CA GLU A 112 13.90 11.00 -19.75
C GLU A 112 14.47 10.14 -18.62
N TYR A 113 15.78 10.28 -18.38
CA TYR A 113 16.51 9.53 -17.35
C TYR A 113 16.54 8.00 -17.50
N SER A 114 16.02 7.42 -18.59
CA SER A 114 16.03 5.96 -18.82
C SER A 114 17.42 5.31 -18.83
N LYS A 115 18.48 6.11 -19.03
CA LYS A 115 19.88 5.68 -19.04
C LYS A 115 20.59 5.89 -17.70
N ARG A 116 19.90 6.43 -16.70
CA ARG A 116 20.44 6.69 -15.36
C ARG A 116 20.00 5.61 -14.40
N ASP A 117 20.88 5.26 -13.47
CA ASP A 117 20.56 4.40 -12.35
C ASP A 117 20.51 5.26 -11.09
N LEU A 118 19.33 5.81 -10.79
CA LEU A 118 19.18 6.73 -9.67
C LEU A 118 19.61 6.07 -8.35
N PHE A 119 19.25 4.82 -8.12
CA PHE A 119 19.57 4.16 -6.85
C PHE A 119 21.08 3.92 -6.70
N GLN A 120 21.81 3.68 -7.80
CA GLN A 120 23.27 3.65 -7.77
C GLN A 120 23.86 5.04 -7.51
N GLU A 121 23.30 6.08 -8.16
CA GLU A 121 23.76 7.47 -8.03
C GLU A 121 23.48 8.08 -6.64
N LEU A 122 22.51 7.54 -5.89
CA LEU A 122 22.20 7.97 -4.52
C LEU A 122 23.23 7.49 -3.48
N ILE A 123 23.98 6.42 -3.75
CA ILE A 123 24.80 5.73 -2.74
C ILE A 123 25.84 6.66 -2.11
N ASP A 124 26.74 7.23 -2.91
CA ASP A 124 27.82 8.06 -2.40
C ASP A 124 27.32 9.38 -1.78
N PRO A 125 26.37 10.12 -2.41
CA PRO A 125 25.82 11.35 -1.84
C PRO A 125 25.10 11.15 -0.50
N CYS A 126 24.32 10.08 -0.37
CA CYS A 126 23.64 9.74 0.88
C CYS A 126 24.63 9.30 1.96
N LYS A 127 25.60 8.44 1.61
CA LYS A 127 26.65 7.98 2.53
C LYS A 127 27.48 9.14 3.09
N ALA A 128 27.85 10.11 2.25
CA ALA A 128 28.62 11.29 2.67
C ALA A 128 27.89 12.13 3.74
N ARG A 129 26.55 12.03 3.80
CA ARG A 129 25.68 12.77 4.73
C ARG A 129 25.13 11.93 5.87
N GLY A 130 25.43 10.63 5.90
CA GLY A 130 24.81 9.70 6.84
C GLY A 130 23.29 9.53 6.64
N ILE A 131 22.79 9.78 5.42
CA ILE A 131 21.38 9.58 5.07
C ILE A 131 21.20 8.12 4.61
N LYS A 132 20.24 7.42 5.20
CA LYS A 132 19.86 6.06 4.82
C LYS A 132 19.02 6.03 3.54
N ILE A 133 19.16 4.98 2.74
CA ILE A 133 18.39 4.78 1.50
C ILE A 133 17.39 3.64 1.67
N TYR A 134 16.11 3.98 1.61
CA TYR A 134 14.99 3.04 1.60
C TYR A 134 14.32 3.04 0.23
N ALA A 135 14.07 1.84 -0.30
CA ALA A 135 13.21 1.73 -1.47
C ALA A 135 11.73 1.74 -1.06
N ARG A 136 10.94 2.58 -1.72
CA ARG A 136 9.49 2.70 -1.51
C ARG A 136 8.73 1.98 -2.65
N ILE A 137 8.08 0.87 -2.31
CA ILE A 137 7.27 0.06 -3.23
C ILE A 137 5.79 0.33 -2.95
N LEU A 138 5.09 0.98 -3.87
CA LEU A 138 3.64 1.20 -3.79
C LEU A 138 2.91 0.36 -4.86
N GLU A 139 1.99 -0.50 -4.43
CA GLU A 139 1.24 -1.46 -5.27
C GLU A 139 0.27 -0.77 -6.23
N ALA A 140 0.48 -0.97 -7.54
CA ALA A 140 -0.35 -0.42 -8.62
C ALA A 140 -1.84 -0.79 -8.53
N GLY A 141 -2.72 0.21 -8.63
CA GLY A 141 -4.12 -0.06 -8.94
C GLY A 141 -4.29 -0.52 -10.39
N MET A 142 -5.34 -1.27 -10.69
CA MET A 142 -5.59 -1.87 -12.01
C MET A 142 -5.78 -0.83 -13.13
N ARG A 143 -6.19 0.40 -12.77
CA ARG A 143 -6.17 1.57 -13.68
C ARG A 143 -4.78 1.89 -14.28
N ARG A 144 -3.72 1.33 -13.71
CA ARG A 144 -2.32 1.48 -14.16
C ARG A 144 -1.81 0.26 -14.93
N SER A 145 -2.66 -0.70 -15.26
CA SER A 145 -2.30 -1.94 -15.96
C SER A 145 -1.55 -1.71 -17.28
N ALA A 146 -1.81 -0.61 -17.99
CA ALA A 146 -1.07 -0.25 -19.20
C ALA A 146 0.43 0.00 -18.96
N ARG A 147 0.84 0.26 -17.72
CA ARG A 147 2.25 0.50 -17.30
C ARG A 147 2.96 -0.76 -16.82
N ILE A 148 2.24 -1.88 -16.70
CA ILE A 148 2.74 -3.11 -16.11
C ILE A 148 2.34 -4.28 -17.02
N PRO A 149 3.26 -4.79 -17.86
CA PRO A 149 2.95 -5.87 -18.78
C PRO A 149 2.33 -7.07 -18.07
N GLY A 150 1.19 -7.53 -18.59
CA GLY A 150 0.48 -8.69 -18.03
C GLY A 150 -0.32 -8.45 -16.75
N TYR A 151 -0.38 -7.21 -16.22
CA TYR A 151 -1.02 -6.95 -14.92
C TYR A 151 -2.49 -7.38 -14.80
N LYS A 152 -3.23 -7.31 -15.90
CA LYS A 152 -4.63 -7.76 -15.94
C LYS A 152 -4.79 -9.27 -15.71
N SER A 153 -3.78 -10.07 -16.07
CA SER A 153 -3.82 -11.52 -15.86
C SER A 153 -3.84 -11.92 -14.39
N VAL A 154 -3.32 -11.04 -13.52
CA VAL A 154 -3.26 -11.25 -12.07
C VAL A 154 -4.30 -10.41 -11.32
N ALA A 155 -5.30 -9.88 -12.02
CA ALA A 155 -6.33 -9.03 -11.41
C ALA A 155 -7.15 -9.79 -10.36
N ALA A 156 -7.54 -9.07 -9.30
CA ALA A 156 -8.67 -9.50 -8.51
C ALA A 156 -9.94 -9.43 -9.36
N VAL A 157 -10.90 -10.29 -9.07
CA VAL A 157 -12.18 -10.37 -9.77
C VAL A 157 -13.29 -9.92 -8.82
N ASP A 158 -14.24 -9.14 -9.33
CA ASP A 158 -15.37 -8.64 -8.55
C ASP A 158 -16.48 -9.69 -8.40
N LEU A 159 -17.54 -9.30 -7.69
CA LEU A 159 -18.70 -10.13 -7.44
C LEU A 159 -19.34 -10.68 -8.72
N ASP A 160 -19.32 -9.97 -9.85
CA ASP A 160 -19.98 -10.40 -11.08
C ASP A 160 -19.04 -11.18 -12.02
N GLY A 161 -17.76 -11.27 -11.68
CA GLY A 161 -16.76 -11.94 -12.51
C GLY A 161 -15.90 -10.98 -13.34
N ASP A 162 -16.06 -9.67 -13.16
CA ASP A 162 -15.31 -8.65 -13.90
C ASP A 162 -13.96 -8.32 -13.21
N GLU A 163 -13.05 -7.71 -13.96
CA GLU A 163 -11.79 -7.18 -13.43
C GLU A 163 -12.05 -6.12 -12.33
N SER A 164 -11.42 -6.31 -11.18
CA SER A 164 -11.50 -5.38 -10.05
C SER A 164 -10.36 -4.35 -10.05
N HIS A 165 -10.30 -3.51 -9.02
CA HIS A 165 -9.45 -2.31 -8.99
C HIS A 165 -7.97 -2.56 -8.64
N GLY A 166 -7.58 -3.79 -8.33
CA GLY A 166 -6.21 -4.13 -7.96
C GLY A 166 -5.86 -5.59 -8.29
N PRO A 167 -4.60 -5.99 -8.09
CA PRO A 167 -4.16 -7.37 -8.26
C PRO A 167 -4.79 -8.29 -7.21
N CYS A 168 -4.73 -9.59 -7.42
CA CYS A 168 -5.13 -10.58 -6.42
C CYS A 168 -3.92 -10.99 -5.57
N TRP A 169 -3.95 -10.71 -4.26
CA TRP A 169 -2.91 -11.15 -3.32
C TRP A 169 -2.80 -12.66 -3.12
N ASN A 170 -3.80 -13.41 -3.59
CA ASN A 170 -3.79 -14.86 -3.60
C ASN A 170 -3.35 -15.44 -4.96
N HIS A 171 -3.09 -14.60 -5.97
CA HIS A 171 -2.60 -15.08 -7.27
C HIS A 171 -1.11 -15.42 -7.17
N PRO A 172 -0.69 -16.66 -7.52
CA PRO A 172 0.68 -17.11 -7.32
C PRO A 172 1.70 -16.24 -8.05
N ASP A 173 1.47 -15.92 -9.34
CA ASP A 173 2.40 -15.08 -10.10
C ASP A 173 2.54 -13.66 -9.54
N TYR A 174 1.48 -13.08 -8.96
CA TYR A 174 1.58 -11.76 -8.35
C TYR A 174 2.45 -11.80 -7.08
N ARG A 175 2.24 -12.81 -6.23
CA ARG A 175 3.05 -13.02 -5.02
C ARG A 175 4.52 -13.20 -5.38
N GLU A 176 4.78 -14.05 -6.37
CA GLU A 176 6.15 -14.32 -6.82
C GLU A 176 6.78 -13.09 -7.49
N TRP A 177 6.02 -12.31 -8.26
CA TRP A 177 6.48 -11.05 -8.82
C TRP A 177 6.92 -10.05 -7.74
N VAL A 178 6.11 -9.86 -6.68
CA VAL A 178 6.47 -9.01 -5.53
C VAL A 178 7.70 -9.57 -4.80
N ARG A 179 7.74 -10.89 -4.53
CA ARG A 179 8.85 -11.55 -3.85
C ARG A 179 10.17 -11.36 -4.60
N ILE A 180 10.18 -11.65 -5.91
CA ILE A 180 11.38 -11.48 -6.76
C ILE A 180 11.77 -10.01 -6.86
N THR A 181 10.81 -9.09 -6.94
CA THR A 181 11.09 -7.65 -6.94
C THR A 181 11.90 -7.26 -5.69
N VAL A 182 11.42 -7.63 -4.51
CA VAL A 182 12.13 -7.40 -3.24
C VAL A 182 13.49 -8.09 -3.24
N GLU A 183 13.53 -9.36 -3.66
CA GLU A 183 14.76 -10.16 -3.71
C GLU A 183 15.86 -9.47 -4.55
N GLN A 184 15.52 -9.04 -5.76
CA GLN A 184 16.47 -8.40 -6.67
C GLN A 184 16.89 -7.01 -6.17
N MET A 185 15.94 -6.20 -5.67
CA MET A 185 16.26 -4.88 -5.11
C MET A 185 17.26 -4.98 -3.95
N MET A 186 17.03 -5.92 -3.02
CA MET A 186 17.89 -6.10 -1.85
C MET A 186 19.26 -6.68 -2.21
N LYS A 187 19.35 -7.52 -3.26
CA LYS A 187 20.64 -8.08 -3.74
C LYS A 187 21.49 -7.06 -4.49
N LEU A 188 20.87 -6.24 -5.33
CA LEU A 188 21.59 -5.41 -6.31
C LEU A 188 22.03 -4.06 -5.74
N TYR A 189 21.29 -3.51 -4.79
CA TYR A 189 21.54 -2.17 -4.24
C TYR A 189 21.84 -2.24 -2.76
N PRO A 190 22.77 -1.45 -2.20
CA PRO A 190 23.08 -1.42 -0.78
C PRO A 190 22.03 -0.60 0.00
N LEU A 191 20.75 -0.98 -0.11
CA LEU A 191 19.64 -0.35 0.62
C LEU A 191 19.77 -0.60 2.13
N ASP A 192 19.49 0.44 2.93
CA ASP A 192 19.32 0.36 4.38
C ASP A 192 17.96 -0.26 4.76
N GLY A 193 17.03 -0.31 3.81
CA GLY A 193 15.70 -0.82 4.05
C GLY A 193 14.74 -0.69 2.89
N LEU A 194 13.49 -1.04 3.14
CA LEU A 194 12.40 -0.80 2.20
C LEU A 194 11.09 -0.53 2.92
N GLN A 195 10.14 0.05 2.19
CA GLN A 195 8.76 0.18 2.62
C GLN A 195 7.79 -0.28 1.53
N TYR A 196 7.02 -1.31 1.84
CA TYR A 196 5.93 -1.78 1.00
C TYR A 196 4.60 -1.14 1.41
N GLY A 197 3.70 -0.97 0.46
CA GLY A 197 2.36 -0.44 0.72
C GLY A 197 1.38 -0.70 -0.40
N ALA A 198 0.12 -0.86 -0.03
CA ALA A 198 -1.00 -0.93 -0.96
C ALA A 198 -2.14 -0.02 -0.45
N GLU A 199 -2.58 0.92 -1.27
CA GLU A 199 -3.66 1.86 -0.92
C GLU A 199 -4.99 1.34 -1.47
N ARG A 200 -5.57 0.36 -0.78
CA ARG A 200 -6.85 -0.25 -1.14
C ARG A 200 -7.54 -0.83 0.08
N VAL A 201 -8.85 -1.02 -0.05
CA VAL A 201 -9.72 -1.63 0.97
C VAL A 201 -10.35 -2.91 0.46
N GLY A 202 -10.80 -3.76 1.38
CA GLY A 202 -11.43 -5.04 1.06
C GLY A 202 -12.93 -4.95 0.81
N ALA A 203 -13.51 -6.09 0.42
CA ALA A 203 -14.90 -6.25 0.00
C ALA A 203 -15.96 -5.58 0.92
N MET A 204 -15.79 -5.64 2.24
CA MET A 204 -16.72 -5.00 3.19
C MET A 204 -16.73 -3.48 3.04
N SER A 205 -15.56 -2.86 3.06
CA SER A 205 -15.38 -1.42 2.96
C SER A 205 -15.74 -0.89 1.57
N GLU A 206 -15.45 -1.67 0.52
CA GLU A 206 -15.88 -1.39 -0.85
C GLU A 206 -17.41 -1.25 -0.95
N VAL A 207 -18.16 -2.14 -0.29
CA VAL A 207 -19.63 -2.08 -0.31
C VAL A 207 -20.17 -1.02 0.64
N LEU A 208 -19.80 -1.06 1.92
CA LEU A 208 -20.43 -0.25 2.96
C LEU A 208 -20.12 1.24 2.84
N PHE A 209 -18.92 1.59 2.39
CA PHE A 209 -18.48 2.98 2.36
C PHE A 209 -18.44 3.59 0.97
N ARG A 210 -18.41 2.78 -0.09
CA ARG A 210 -18.29 3.27 -1.48
C ARG A 210 -19.43 2.83 -2.41
N GLY A 211 -20.34 1.96 -1.97
CA GLY A 211 -21.46 1.49 -2.79
C GLY A 211 -21.06 0.71 -4.05
N ILE A 212 -19.81 0.24 -4.13
CA ILE A 212 -19.29 -0.47 -5.30
C ILE A 212 -19.34 -1.98 -5.11
N LYS A 213 -19.21 -2.72 -6.22
CA LYS A 213 -19.15 -4.17 -6.19
C LYS A 213 -17.91 -4.62 -5.39
N PRO A 214 -18.04 -5.60 -4.48
CA PRO A 214 -16.91 -6.11 -3.73
C PRO A 214 -15.98 -6.95 -4.62
N SER A 215 -14.70 -6.91 -4.28
CA SER A 215 -13.61 -7.59 -4.97
C SER A 215 -13.26 -8.96 -4.38
N CYS A 216 -12.27 -9.61 -4.99
CA CYS A 216 -11.65 -10.86 -4.52
C CYS A 216 -12.56 -12.10 -4.58
N PHE A 217 -13.33 -12.26 -5.66
CA PHE A 217 -14.11 -13.46 -5.99
C PHE A 217 -13.48 -14.35 -7.07
N CYS A 218 -12.20 -14.16 -7.40
CA CYS A 218 -11.48 -15.04 -8.33
C CYS A 218 -11.28 -16.45 -7.73
N GLU A 219 -10.87 -17.41 -8.56
CA GLU A 219 -10.70 -18.80 -8.12
C GLU A 219 -9.70 -18.97 -6.97
N HIS A 220 -8.66 -18.14 -6.89
CA HIS A 220 -7.66 -18.21 -5.80
C HIS A 220 -8.28 -17.81 -4.47
N CYS A 221 -9.05 -16.72 -4.45
CA CYS A 221 -9.73 -16.27 -3.25
C CYS A 221 -10.85 -17.25 -2.83
N GLN A 222 -11.59 -17.81 -3.79
CA GLN A 222 -12.58 -18.84 -3.50
C GLN A 222 -11.94 -20.07 -2.86
N ARG A 223 -10.85 -20.58 -3.46
CA ARG A 223 -10.12 -21.75 -2.96
C ARG A 223 -9.58 -21.54 -1.55
N ARG A 224 -8.97 -20.37 -1.29
CA ARG A 224 -8.48 -19.98 0.05
C ARG A 224 -9.61 -20.02 1.09
N ASN A 225 -10.73 -19.37 0.79
CA ASN A 225 -11.85 -19.25 1.72
C ASN A 225 -12.53 -20.61 1.96
N GLN A 226 -12.73 -21.41 0.89
CA GLN A 226 -13.28 -22.76 1.00
C GLN A 226 -12.41 -23.67 1.88
N ALA A 227 -11.08 -23.59 1.76
CA ALA A 227 -10.16 -24.35 2.60
C ALA A 227 -10.29 -24.03 4.10
N LYS A 228 -10.89 -22.89 4.45
CA LYS A 228 -11.18 -22.44 5.82
C LYS A 228 -12.65 -22.61 6.21
N GLY A 229 -13.44 -23.32 5.40
CA GLY A 229 -14.85 -23.56 5.66
C GLY A 229 -15.76 -22.35 5.40
N ILE A 230 -15.26 -21.31 4.73
CA ILE A 230 -16.05 -20.13 4.35
C ILE A 230 -16.71 -20.40 3.00
N GLU A 231 -18.03 -20.43 2.98
CA GLU A 231 -18.80 -20.79 1.78
C GLU A 231 -18.91 -19.60 0.79
N PRO A 232 -18.33 -19.68 -0.43
CA PRO A 232 -18.32 -18.55 -1.36
C PRO A 232 -19.71 -18.13 -1.83
N ALA A 233 -20.64 -19.08 -1.96
CA ALA A 233 -22.01 -18.80 -2.37
C ALA A 233 -22.74 -17.93 -1.33
N ARG A 234 -22.55 -18.21 -0.04
CA ARG A 234 -23.14 -17.43 1.05
C ARG A 234 -22.47 -16.07 1.21
N ALA A 235 -21.15 -15.99 1.08
CA ALA A 235 -20.44 -14.70 1.03
C ALA A 235 -20.98 -13.82 -0.09
N ARG A 236 -21.10 -14.38 -1.31
CA ARG A 236 -21.67 -13.71 -2.48
C ARG A 236 -23.08 -13.20 -2.21
N GLN A 237 -23.97 -14.04 -1.68
CA GLN A 237 -25.34 -13.65 -1.37
C GLN A 237 -25.41 -12.51 -0.33
N GLY A 238 -24.63 -12.61 0.76
CA GLY A 238 -24.59 -11.56 1.77
C GLY A 238 -24.08 -10.23 1.23
N TYR A 239 -23.06 -10.27 0.36
CA TYR A 239 -22.56 -9.08 -0.30
C TYR A 239 -23.53 -8.48 -1.32
N GLN A 240 -24.31 -9.31 -2.04
CA GLN A 240 -25.39 -8.82 -2.90
C GLN A 240 -26.46 -8.09 -2.10
N GLU A 241 -26.87 -8.62 -0.94
CA GLU A 241 -27.84 -7.97 -0.05
C GLU A 241 -27.28 -6.67 0.55
N LEU A 242 -26.02 -6.66 0.99
CA LEU A 242 -25.36 -5.44 1.48
C LEU A 242 -25.29 -4.37 0.37
N LEU A 243 -24.86 -4.74 -0.83
CA LEU A 243 -24.75 -3.83 -1.96
C LEU A 243 -26.12 -3.25 -2.36
N ALA A 244 -27.17 -4.08 -2.36
CA ALA A 244 -28.53 -3.63 -2.62
C ALA A 244 -29.02 -2.63 -1.56
N LEU A 245 -28.71 -2.88 -0.28
CA LEU A 245 -29.03 -1.94 0.80
C LEU A 245 -28.34 -0.59 0.56
N ILE A 246 -27.03 -0.56 0.34
CA ILE A 246 -26.27 0.69 0.18
C ILE A 246 -26.72 1.46 -1.07
N ARG A 247 -26.85 0.79 -2.22
CA ARG A 247 -27.29 1.45 -3.46
C ARG A 247 -28.71 1.98 -3.40
N SER A 248 -29.61 1.33 -2.66
CA SER A 248 -30.97 1.86 -2.49
C SER A 248 -30.96 3.19 -1.71
N LEU A 249 -30.06 3.34 -0.73
CA LEU A 249 -29.88 4.58 0.02
C LEU A 249 -29.25 5.69 -0.84
N GLU A 250 -28.25 5.36 -1.66
CA GLU A 250 -27.66 6.30 -2.65
C GLU A 250 -28.72 6.79 -3.66
N ALA A 251 -29.65 5.92 -4.03
CA ALA A 251 -30.80 6.26 -4.88
C ALA A 251 -31.92 7.01 -4.15
N ASN A 252 -31.69 7.51 -2.92
CA ASN A 252 -32.65 8.22 -2.08
C ASN A 252 -33.93 7.42 -1.74
N SER A 253 -33.84 6.09 -1.68
CA SER A 253 -34.94 5.28 -1.15
C SER A 253 -35.17 5.57 0.34
N PRO A 254 -36.40 5.38 0.85
CA PRO A 254 -36.68 5.53 2.27
C PRO A 254 -35.73 4.68 3.12
N LYS A 255 -35.13 5.28 4.15
CA LYS A 255 -34.28 4.56 5.10
C LYS A 255 -35.11 3.48 5.81
N PRO A 256 -34.53 2.31 6.12
CA PRO A 256 -35.20 1.30 6.93
C PRO A 256 -35.69 1.88 8.26
N VAL A 257 -36.88 1.48 8.71
CA VAL A 257 -37.55 2.00 9.91
C VAL A 257 -36.69 1.83 11.18
N ASP A 258 -35.94 0.74 11.24
CA ASP A 258 -35.05 0.35 12.33
C ASP A 258 -33.60 0.82 12.14
N GLY A 259 -33.32 1.60 11.09
CA GLY A 259 -32.03 2.25 10.84
C GLY A 259 -31.08 1.45 9.94
N VAL A 260 -30.22 2.19 9.23
CA VAL A 260 -29.27 1.63 8.24
C VAL A 260 -28.29 0.65 8.88
N PHE A 261 -27.69 1.04 10.01
CA PHE A 261 -26.70 0.20 10.70
C PHE A 261 -27.30 -1.12 11.19
N ALA A 262 -28.50 -1.10 11.76
CA ALA A 262 -29.18 -2.31 12.21
C ALA A 262 -29.46 -3.28 11.04
N ASN A 263 -29.80 -2.77 9.86
CA ASN A 263 -30.02 -3.59 8.67
C ASN A 263 -28.72 -4.16 8.10
N ALA A 264 -27.66 -3.35 8.01
CA ALA A 264 -26.35 -3.84 7.60
C ALA A 264 -25.86 -4.96 8.54
N LEU A 265 -25.96 -4.74 9.85
CA LEU A 265 -25.59 -5.76 10.83
C LEU A 265 -26.48 -7.01 10.75
N ARG A 266 -27.78 -6.86 10.49
CA ARG A 266 -28.69 -8.00 10.28
C ARG A 266 -28.26 -8.86 9.09
N ILE A 267 -27.85 -8.25 7.98
CA ILE A 267 -27.34 -8.97 6.81
C ILE A 267 -26.04 -9.69 7.18
N ILE A 268 -25.11 -9.03 7.87
CA ILE A 268 -23.86 -9.65 8.33
C ILE A 268 -24.13 -10.83 9.28
N MET A 269 -25.09 -10.71 10.20
CA MET A 269 -25.48 -11.81 11.11
C MET A 269 -26.13 -12.98 10.36
N ARG A 270 -26.86 -12.71 9.27
CA ARG A 270 -27.46 -13.74 8.42
C ARG A 270 -26.44 -14.42 7.50
N TYR A 271 -25.43 -13.69 7.06
CA TYR A 271 -24.33 -14.14 6.20
C TYR A 271 -22.98 -13.80 6.86
N PRO A 272 -22.61 -14.50 7.95
CA PRO A 272 -21.34 -14.26 8.64
C PRO A 272 -20.12 -14.47 7.71
N GLU A 273 -20.31 -15.19 6.61
CA GLU A 273 -19.32 -15.37 5.56
C GLU A 273 -18.85 -14.03 4.98
N THR A 274 -19.67 -12.97 4.97
CA THR A 274 -19.23 -11.63 4.52
C THR A 274 -18.12 -11.08 5.39
N LEU A 275 -18.22 -11.22 6.71
CA LEU A 275 -17.19 -10.78 7.64
C LEU A 275 -15.95 -11.69 7.58
N ALA A 276 -16.16 -13.00 7.51
CA ALA A 276 -15.07 -13.96 7.39
C ALA A 276 -14.28 -13.78 6.08
N TRP A 277 -14.97 -13.51 4.97
CA TRP A 277 -14.37 -13.22 3.66
C TRP A 277 -13.52 -11.96 3.69
N TYR A 278 -14.02 -10.90 4.33
CA TYR A 278 -13.24 -9.67 4.54
C TYR A 278 -12.01 -9.92 5.42
N ASN A 279 -12.15 -10.70 6.50
CA ASN A 279 -11.01 -11.07 7.34
C ASN A 279 -9.94 -11.81 6.54
N GLU A 280 -10.33 -12.75 5.67
CA GLU A 280 -9.38 -13.47 4.82
C GLU A 280 -8.68 -12.59 3.79
N TRP A 281 -9.33 -11.52 3.34
CA TRP A 281 -8.69 -10.51 2.52
C TRP A 281 -7.58 -9.77 3.30
N LEU A 282 -7.84 -9.42 4.56
CA LEU A 282 -6.83 -8.80 5.45
C LEU A 282 -5.67 -9.75 5.73
N MET A 283 -5.95 -11.03 5.99
CA MET A 283 -4.90 -12.02 6.20
C MET A 283 -4.03 -12.20 4.95
N ALA A 284 -4.61 -12.12 3.75
CA ALA A 284 -3.83 -12.15 2.52
C ALA A 284 -2.90 -10.93 2.37
N ASP A 285 -3.28 -9.75 2.88
CA ASP A 285 -2.42 -8.57 2.97
C ASP A 285 -1.23 -8.81 3.90
N GLU A 286 -1.49 -9.21 5.14
CA GLU A 286 -0.46 -9.45 6.15
C GLU A 286 0.51 -10.56 5.73
N GLU A 287 0.04 -11.55 4.97
CA GLU A 287 0.89 -12.56 4.34
C GLU A 287 1.80 -12.00 3.23
N ILE A 288 1.36 -10.96 2.49
CA ILE A 288 2.24 -10.24 1.56
C ILE A 288 3.28 -9.43 2.35
N GLN A 289 2.88 -8.73 3.41
CA GLN A 289 3.80 -7.96 4.27
C GLN A 289 4.87 -8.88 4.89
N THR A 290 4.45 -10.01 5.45
CA THR A 290 5.34 -11.03 6.01
C THR A 290 6.29 -11.58 4.96
N MET A 291 5.79 -11.91 3.75
CA MET A 291 6.63 -12.38 2.65
C MET A 291 7.68 -11.32 2.23
N VAL A 292 7.30 -10.04 2.18
CA VAL A 292 8.23 -8.94 1.89
C VAL A 292 9.31 -8.85 2.96
N TYR A 293 8.92 -8.90 4.24
CA TYR A 293 9.82 -8.90 5.38
C TYR A 293 10.82 -10.06 5.34
N ASP A 294 10.32 -11.28 5.27
CA ASP A 294 11.15 -12.49 5.28
C ASP A 294 12.12 -12.51 4.11
N THR A 295 11.66 -12.11 2.91
CA THR A 295 12.51 -12.04 1.72
C THR A 295 13.65 -11.03 1.90
N ALA A 296 13.34 -9.84 2.41
CA ALA A 296 14.34 -8.80 2.64
C ALA A 296 15.33 -9.22 3.72
N LYS A 297 14.85 -9.71 4.86
CA LYS A 297 15.68 -10.15 6.00
C LYS A 297 16.55 -11.35 5.68
N ALA A 298 16.10 -12.27 4.81
CA ALA A 298 16.91 -13.39 4.36
C ALA A 298 18.14 -12.96 3.54
N ILE A 299 18.07 -11.81 2.87
CA ILE A 299 19.18 -11.25 2.07
C ILE A 299 20.03 -10.30 2.91
N LYS A 300 19.38 -9.44 3.69
CA LYS A 300 19.99 -8.41 4.53
C LYS A 300 19.26 -8.35 5.87
N PRO A 301 19.69 -9.15 6.87
CA PRO A 301 19.08 -9.17 8.19
C PRO A 301 19.03 -7.81 8.89
N GLU A 302 20.01 -6.94 8.59
CA GLU A 302 20.17 -5.60 9.15
C GLU A 302 19.26 -4.54 8.50
N ALA A 303 18.68 -4.81 7.34
CA ALA A 303 17.87 -3.84 6.63
C ALA A 303 16.53 -3.61 7.31
N ASP A 304 16.13 -2.36 7.49
CA ASP A 304 14.87 -1.97 8.12
C ASP A 304 13.70 -2.16 7.12
N VAL A 305 12.72 -3.00 7.46
CA VAL A 305 11.53 -3.25 6.62
C VAL A 305 10.31 -2.64 7.28
N GLY A 306 9.49 -1.91 6.53
CA GLY A 306 8.26 -1.37 7.08
C GLY A 306 7.04 -1.42 6.17
N GLN A 307 5.90 -1.35 6.83
CA GLN A 307 4.59 -1.36 6.22
C GLN A 307 4.01 0.05 6.18
N HIS A 308 3.51 0.41 5.00
CA HIS A 308 2.70 1.60 4.81
C HIS A 308 1.24 1.28 5.07
N VAL A 309 0.65 1.91 6.09
CA VAL A 309 -0.78 1.82 6.37
C VAL A 309 -1.44 3.08 5.82
N ASP A 310 -2.29 2.91 4.80
CA ASP A 310 -2.92 4.04 4.15
C ASP A 310 -3.93 4.74 5.06
N HIS A 311 -4.26 5.97 4.71
CA HIS A 311 -5.15 6.82 5.50
C HIS A 311 -6.55 6.24 5.74
N GLN A 312 -7.11 5.44 4.81
CA GLN A 312 -8.43 4.83 4.99
C GLN A 312 -8.38 3.86 6.17
N ARG A 313 -7.36 2.99 6.16
CA ARG A 313 -7.09 1.98 7.18
C ARG A 313 -6.67 2.56 8.52
N SER A 314 -5.92 3.65 8.54
CA SER A 314 -5.47 4.27 9.80
C SER A 314 -6.57 5.11 10.48
N SER A 315 -7.63 5.48 9.75
CA SER A 315 -8.65 6.42 10.25
C SER A 315 -10.05 5.82 10.34
N TRP A 316 -10.80 5.77 9.23
CA TRP A 316 -12.25 5.54 9.24
C TRP A 316 -12.69 4.14 8.84
N ASP A 317 -11.82 3.33 8.22
CA ASP A 317 -12.11 1.91 8.00
C ASP A 317 -12.00 1.15 9.33
N ILE A 318 -13.10 1.17 10.07
CA ILE A 318 -13.19 0.53 11.39
C ILE A 318 -13.04 -0.99 11.29
N PHE A 319 -13.39 -1.60 10.16
CA PHE A 319 -13.27 -3.05 10.01
C PHE A 319 -11.79 -3.45 9.92
N TYR A 320 -10.99 -2.71 9.16
CA TYR A 320 -9.55 -2.92 9.12
C TYR A 320 -8.92 -2.75 10.51
N ARG A 321 -9.22 -1.62 11.17
CA ARG A 321 -8.66 -1.28 12.48
C ARG A 321 -9.04 -2.27 13.58
N ALA A 322 -10.20 -2.92 13.45
CA ALA A 322 -10.66 -3.93 14.40
C ALA A 322 -10.01 -5.29 14.18
N ALA A 323 -9.54 -5.58 12.96
CA ALA A 323 -9.10 -6.91 12.55
C ALA A 323 -7.57 -7.09 12.54
N VAL A 324 -6.80 -6.02 12.28
CA VAL A 324 -5.33 -6.08 12.31
C VAL A 324 -4.80 -4.96 13.20
N SER A 325 -4.18 -5.33 14.32
CA SER A 325 -3.56 -4.40 15.25
C SER A 325 -2.15 -4.01 14.80
N TYR A 326 -1.68 -2.83 15.24
CA TYR A 326 -0.27 -2.45 15.04
C TYR A 326 0.72 -3.37 15.77
N GLU A 327 0.27 -4.06 16.83
CA GLU A 327 1.09 -5.05 17.53
C GLU A 327 1.35 -6.29 16.67
N GLU A 328 0.32 -6.77 15.96
CA GLU A 328 0.45 -7.88 15.00
C GLU A 328 1.33 -7.48 13.80
N MET A 329 1.12 -6.29 13.23
CA MET A 329 1.98 -5.77 12.14
C MET A 329 3.45 -5.72 12.56
N ALA A 330 3.73 -5.29 13.80
CA ALA A 330 5.09 -5.17 14.32
C ALA A 330 5.82 -6.52 14.48
N GLN A 331 5.13 -7.66 14.35
CA GLN A 331 5.77 -8.98 14.38
C GLN A 331 6.59 -9.26 13.12
N HIS A 332 6.25 -8.60 12.01
CA HIS A 332 6.88 -8.79 10.70
C HIS A 332 7.21 -7.44 10.04
N ASN A 333 7.46 -6.40 10.84
CA ASN A 333 7.90 -5.09 10.40
C ASN A 333 8.79 -4.44 11.46
N ASP A 334 9.90 -3.83 11.05
CA ASP A 334 10.75 -3.03 11.94
C ASP A 334 10.12 -1.64 12.23
N PHE A 335 9.26 -1.15 11.33
CA PHE A 335 8.47 0.05 11.53
C PHE A 335 7.12 -0.01 10.80
N VAL A 336 6.10 0.64 11.39
CA VAL A 336 4.79 0.84 10.77
C VAL A 336 4.61 2.34 10.51
N LYS A 337 4.28 2.71 9.27
CA LYS A 337 4.06 4.09 8.85
C LYS A 337 2.59 4.34 8.50
N PRO A 338 1.74 4.67 9.48
CA PRO A 338 0.38 5.09 9.21
C PRO A 338 0.36 6.49 8.57
N ILE A 339 -0.45 6.68 7.52
CA ILE A 339 -0.77 8.03 7.05
C ILE A 339 -1.76 8.64 8.03
N LEU A 340 -1.46 9.83 8.53
CA LEU A 340 -2.37 10.62 9.36
C LEU A 340 -2.53 12.00 8.72
N TYR A 341 -3.75 12.34 8.32
CA TYR A 341 -4.10 13.68 7.86
C TYR A 341 -4.87 14.41 8.96
N HIS A 342 -4.44 15.63 9.27
CA HIS A 342 -5.17 16.49 10.21
C HIS A 342 -6.27 17.29 9.48
N ASP A 343 -5.95 17.90 8.33
CA ASP A 343 -6.90 18.80 7.64
C ASP A 343 -7.77 18.13 6.57
N ILE A 344 -7.22 17.24 5.74
CA ILE A 344 -7.97 16.68 4.59
C ILE A 344 -8.86 15.48 4.95
N LEU A 345 -8.85 15.04 6.21
CA LEU A 345 -9.59 13.86 6.68
C LEU A 345 -11.10 14.03 6.49
N GLY A 346 -11.67 15.14 6.97
CA GLY A 346 -13.10 15.43 6.85
C GLY A 346 -13.58 15.52 5.40
N PRO A 347 -12.94 16.33 4.54
CA PRO A 347 -13.28 16.39 3.13
C PRO A 347 -13.19 15.04 2.41
N ARG A 348 -12.17 14.22 2.71
CA ARG A 348 -12.08 12.87 2.13
C ARG A 348 -13.20 11.95 2.57
N LEU A 349 -13.62 12.03 3.84
CA LEU A 349 -14.76 11.27 4.35
C LEU A 349 -16.09 11.63 3.67
N GLN A 350 -16.26 12.90 3.28
CA GLN A 350 -17.48 13.36 2.62
C GLN A 350 -17.56 12.88 1.16
N GLU A 351 -16.43 12.84 0.46
CA GLU A 351 -16.32 12.54 -0.97
C GLU A 351 -15.92 11.09 -1.29
N TRP A 352 -15.92 10.20 -0.28
CA TRP A 352 -15.39 8.85 -0.46
C TRP A 352 -16.32 7.92 -1.24
#